data_AF-A0A370H5Z1-F1
#
_entry.id   AF-A0A370H5Z1-F1
#
_cell.length_a   1.000
_cell.length_b   1.000
_cell.length_c   1.000
_cell.angle_alpha   90.00
_cell.angle_beta   90.00
_cell.angle_gamma   90.00
#
_symmetry.space_group_name_H-M   'P 1'
#
loop_
_entity.id
_entity.type
_entity.pdbx_description
1 polymer ?
#
loop_
_entity_poly.entity_id
_entity_poly.type
_entity_poly.pdbx_seq_one_letter_code
_entity_poly.pdbx_strand_id
1 'polypeptide(L)'
;MDGHGIPTEQVVLAIEIVAPSTELQDRLVKPAVYADAGIPNYWRVETNSFNGRLPGESIPVLFAHELGENGEYELTHRIAAGEPATLRSPFEFTIDPATLLR
;
A
#
# COMPACT_ATOMS: atom_id res chain seq x y z
N MET A 1 13.34 -14.64 20.65
CA MET A 1 12.36 -14.27 19.62
C MET A 1 12.15 -15.50 18.78
N ASP A 2 10.97 -16.09 18.87
CA ASP A 2 10.63 -17.31 18.15
C ASP A 2 10.73 -17.00 16.64
N GLY A 3 11.51 -17.76 15.89
CA GLY A 3 12.02 -17.40 14.55
C GLY A 3 10.99 -17.34 13.42
N HIS A 4 9.80 -16.78 13.67
CA HIS A 4 8.66 -16.74 12.75
C HIS A 4 8.47 -15.38 12.05
N GLY A 5 9.48 -14.49 12.08
CA GLY A 5 9.43 -13.17 11.44
C GLY A 5 10.51 -12.96 10.39
N ILE A 6 10.22 -12.13 9.40
CA ILE A 6 11.22 -11.60 8.46
C ILE A 6 11.82 -10.32 9.05
N PRO A 7 13.15 -10.19 9.13
CA PRO A 7 13.79 -8.93 9.54
C PRO A 7 13.37 -7.79 8.61
N THR A 8 13.06 -6.61 9.15
CA THR A 8 12.49 -5.50 8.37
C THR A 8 13.45 -5.01 7.29
N GLU A 9 14.77 -5.11 7.52
CA GLU A 9 15.80 -4.80 6.53
C GLU A 9 15.78 -5.71 5.29
N GLN A 10 15.08 -6.85 5.35
CA GLN A 10 14.86 -7.74 4.20
C GLN A 10 13.53 -7.47 3.49
N VAL A 11 12.69 -6.58 4.01
CA VAL A 11 11.38 -6.24 3.44
C VAL A 11 11.55 -4.99 2.56
N VAL A 12 11.50 -5.19 1.25
CA VAL A 12 11.59 -4.08 0.27
C VAL A 12 10.24 -3.43 -0.03
N LEU A 13 9.14 -4.11 0.29
CA LEU A 13 7.76 -3.67 0.11
C LEU A 13 6.86 -4.37 1.12
N ALA A 14 6.05 -3.60 1.86
CA ALA A 14 4.93 -4.09 2.64
C ALA A 14 3.61 -3.73 1.94
N ILE A 15 2.67 -4.68 1.88
CA ILE A 15 1.36 -4.47 1.26
C ILE A 15 0.28 -4.79 2.30
N GLU A 16 -0.65 -3.86 2.50
CA GLU A 16 -1.78 -4.05 3.40
C GLU A 16 -3.11 -3.96 2.63
N ILE A 17 -3.99 -4.94 2.89
CA ILE A 17 -5.34 -4.98 2.34
C ILE A 17 -6.28 -4.51 3.43
N VAL A 18 -6.87 -3.34 3.24
CA VAL A 18 -7.69 -2.70 4.26
C VAL A 18 -9.02 -3.44 4.40
N ALA A 19 -9.32 -3.82 5.64
CA ALA A 19 -10.61 -4.34 6.06
C ALA A 19 -11.26 -3.41 7.10
N PRO A 20 -12.59 -3.47 7.29
CA PRO A 20 -13.27 -2.64 8.30
C PRO A 20 -12.68 -2.75 9.72
N SER A 21 -12.15 -3.92 10.09
CA SER A 21 -11.54 -4.16 11.41
C SER A 21 -10.11 -3.64 11.54
N THR A 22 -9.43 -3.30 10.44
CA THR A 22 -8.01 -2.90 10.43
C THR A 22 -7.79 -1.49 9.89
N GLU A 23 -8.84 -0.74 9.56
CA GLU A 23 -8.72 0.59 8.92
C GLU A 23 -7.75 1.53 9.62
N LEU A 24 -7.84 1.67 10.95
CA LEU A 24 -6.95 2.53 11.71
C LEU A 24 -5.49 2.04 11.65
N GLN A 25 -5.31 0.72 11.72
CA GLN A 25 -3.98 0.11 11.68
C GLN A 25 -3.34 0.31 10.31
N ASP A 26 -4.05 0.00 9.24
CA ASP A 26 -3.51 0.03 7.88
C ASP A 26 -3.38 1.47 7.33
N ARG A 27 -4.23 2.39 7.78
CA ARG A 27 -4.17 3.78 7.29
C ARG A 27 -3.19 4.66 8.06
N LEU A 28 -2.93 4.39 9.34
CA LEU A 28 -2.13 5.29 10.20
C LEU A 28 -1.00 4.57 10.94
N VAL A 29 -1.31 3.49 11.68
CA VAL A 29 -0.34 2.90 12.62
C VAL A 29 0.78 2.14 11.90
N LYS A 30 0.43 1.17 11.05
CA LYS A 30 1.41 0.34 10.35
C LYS A 30 2.31 1.15 9.40
N PRO A 31 1.80 2.12 8.61
CA PRO A 31 2.68 2.97 7.80
C PRO A 31 3.74 3.68 8.65
N ALA A 32 3.37 4.23 9.82
CA ALA A 32 4.34 4.89 10.69
C ALA A 32 5.39 3.89 11.24
N VAL A 33 4.96 2.69 11.64
CA VAL A 33 5.86 1.63 12.12
C VAL A 33 6.81 1.15 11.01
N TYR A 34 6.33 0.99 9.77
CA TYR A 34 7.14 0.55 8.64
C TYR A 34 8.13 1.63 8.17
N ALA A 35 7.72 2.90 8.23
CA ALA A 35 8.59 4.02 7.93
C ALA A 35 9.73 4.13 8.96
N ASP A 36 9.43 4.04 10.25
CA ASP A 36 10.43 4.02 11.33
C ASP A 36 11.39 2.83 11.20
N ALA A 37 10.90 1.68 10.72
CA ALA A 37 11.71 0.51 10.40
C ALA A 37 12.49 0.61 9.07
N GLY A 38 12.33 1.69 8.30
CA GLY A 38 13.05 1.95 7.06
C GLY A 38 12.60 1.12 5.85
N ILE A 39 11.38 0.56 5.86
CA ILE A 39 10.87 -0.21 4.72
C ILE A 39 10.65 0.75 3.53
N PRO A 40 11.32 0.56 2.37
CA PRO A 40 11.33 1.57 1.32
C PRO A 40 9.97 1.81 0.63
N ASN A 41 9.09 0.81 0.59
CA ASN A 41 7.82 0.91 -0.10
C ASN A 41 6.66 0.41 0.77
N TYR A 42 5.55 1.12 0.73
CA TYR A 42 4.31 0.72 1.39
C TYR A 42 3.11 0.88 0.47
N TRP A 43 2.40 -0.22 0.22
CA TRP A 43 1.19 -0.22 -0.60
C TRP A 43 -0.03 -0.53 0.24
N ARG A 44 -1.09 0.26 0.05
CA ARG A 44 -2.39 0.08 0.69
C ARG A 44 -3.45 -0.20 -0.36
N VAL A 45 -4.21 -1.28 -0.19
CA VAL A 45 -5.31 -1.64 -1.08
C VAL A 45 -6.64 -1.47 -0.34
N GLU A 46 -7.46 -0.54 -0.81
CA GLU A 46 -8.83 -0.34 -0.30
C GLU A 46 -9.80 -1.16 -1.16
N THR A 47 -10.38 -2.22 -0.57
CA THR A 47 -11.29 -3.15 -1.29
C THR A 47 -12.77 -2.84 -1.10
N ASN A 48 -13.10 -1.97 -0.16
CA ASN A 48 -14.46 -1.53 0.15
C ASN A 48 -14.60 -0.01 -0.01
N SER A 49 -15.80 0.53 0.14
CA SER A 49 -16.00 1.98 0.14
C SER A 49 -15.26 2.64 1.31
N PHE A 50 -14.44 3.65 1.02
CA PHE A 50 -13.67 4.42 2.00
C PHE A 50 -13.87 5.94 1.83
N ASN A 51 -13.55 6.70 2.88
CA ASN A 51 -13.58 8.16 2.86
C ASN A 51 -12.43 8.73 2.02
N GLY A 52 -12.72 9.75 1.21
CA GLY A 52 -11.72 10.36 0.31
C GLY A 52 -11.61 9.65 -1.05
N ARG A 53 -12.56 8.77 -1.38
CA ARG A 53 -12.73 8.22 -2.73
C ARG A 53 -13.07 9.33 -3.73
N LEU A 54 -12.41 9.33 -4.89
CA LEU A 54 -12.66 10.33 -5.93
C LEU A 54 -14.01 10.06 -6.63
N PRO A 55 -14.68 11.08 -7.20
CA PRO A 55 -15.89 10.86 -7.99
C PRO A 55 -15.61 9.93 -9.18
N GLY A 56 -16.39 8.86 -9.30
CA GLY A 56 -16.23 7.86 -10.37
C GLY A 56 -15.13 6.82 -10.14
N GLU A 57 -14.39 6.89 -9.03
CA GLU A 57 -13.32 5.94 -8.74
C GLU A 57 -13.87 4.57 -8.33
N SER A 58 -13.52 3.56 -9.13
CA SER A 58 -13.92 2.16 -8.94
C SER A 58 -13.00 1.46 -7.95
N ILE A 59 -13.59 0.61 -7.10
CA ILE A 59 -12.85 -0.25 -6.16
C ILE A 59 -12.47 -1.59 -6.80
N PRO A 60 -11.36 -2.23 -6.38
CA PRO A 60 -10.44 -1.77 -5.34
C PRO A 60 -9.52 -0.64 -5.83
N VAL A 61 -8.99 0.14 -4.88
CA VAL A 61 -8.03 1.22 -5.18
C VAL A 61 -6.68 0.88 -4.53
N LEU A 62 -5.62 0.90 -5.32
CA LEU A 62 -4.24 0.73 -4.85
C LEU A 62 -3.60 2.10 -4.63
N PHE A 63 -3.07 2.33 -3.43
CA PHE A 63 -2.25 3.48 -3.08
C PHE A 63 -0.81 2.99 -2.88
N ALA A 64 0.09 3.38 -3.76
CA ALA A 64 1.50 3.06 -3.66
C ALA A 64 2.28 4.24 -3.08
N HIS A 65 3.07 3.98 -2.05
CA HIS A 65 3.92 4.97 -1.40
C HIS A 65 5.37 4.52 -1.40
N GLU A 66 6.26 5.51 -1.43
CA GLU A 66 7.71 5.36 -1.29
C GLU A 66 8.18 6.16 -0.08
N LEU A 67 9.16 5.64 0.66
CA LEU A 67 9.70 6.30 1.86
C LEU A 67 10.55 7.50 1.43
N GLY A 68 10.14 8.70 1.82
CA GLY A 68 10.86 9.95 1.56
C GLY A 68 12.05 10.15 2.49
N GLU A 69 12.91 11.11 2.15
CA GLU A 69 14.12 11.45 2.93
C GLU A 69 13.79 11.97 4.33
N ASN A 70 12.57 12.50 4.54
CA ASN A 70 12.09 12.97 5.83
C ASN A 70 11.61 11.84 6.76
N GLY A 71 11.68 10.58 6.32
CA GLY A 71 11.18 9.42 7.07
C GLY A 71 9.66 9.25 7.01
N GLU A 72 8.97 9.92 6.09
CA GLU A 72 7.54 9.77 5.87
C GLU A 72 7.26 9.15 4.50
N TYR A 73 6.16 8.39 4.40
CA TYR A 73 5.74 7.83 3.12
C TYR A 73 5.08 8.89 2.23
N GLU A 74 5.56 8.99 0.99
CA GLU A 74 5.01 9.86 -0.04
C GLU A 74 4.19 9.05 -1.04
N LEU A 75 2.97 9.50 -1.36
CA LEU A 75 2.12 8.83 -2.34
C LEU A 75 2.67 9.04 -3.75
N THR A 76 3.05 7.96 -4.42
CA THR A 76 3.53 8.01 -5.81
C THR A 76 2.44 7.66 -6.81
N HIS A 77 1.55 6.72 -6.46
CA HIS A 77 0.44 6.32 -7.33
C HIS A 77 -0.85 6.08 -6.56
N ARG A 78 -1.96 6.48 -7.17
CA ARG A 78 -3.33 6.10 -6.80
C ARG A 78 -3.96 5.48 -8.05
N ILE A 79 -4.26 4.19 -8.00
CA ILE A 79 -4.66 3.40 -9.16
C ILE A 79 -6.04 2.83 -8.86
N ALA A 80 -7.02 3.20 -9.67
CA ALA A 80 -8.39 2.71 -9.56
C ALA A 80 -8.57 1.39 -10.34
N ALA A 81 -9.59 0.62 -9.97
CA ALA A 81 -9.95 -0.57 -10.72
C ALA A 81 -10.39 -0.23 -12.15
N GLY A 82 -9.87 -0.96 -13.14
CA GLY A 82 -10.10 -0.73 -14.57
C GLY A 82 -9.12 0.26 -15.21
N GLU A 83 -8.16 0.78 -14.45
CA GLU A 83 -7.10 1.68 -14.93
C GLU A 83 -5.72 1.05 -14.70
N PRO A 84 -5.26 0.14 -15.58
CA PRO A 84 -3.97 -0.52 -15.41
C PRO A 84 -2.80 0.48 -15.38
N ALA A 85 -1.87 0.29 -14.46
CA ALA A 85 -0.68 1.13 -14.32
C ALA A 85 0.59 0.28 -14.08
N THR A 86 1.73 0.79 -14.56
CA THR A 86 3.05 0.22 -14.31
C THR A 86 3.76 1.01 -13.22
N LEU A 87 3.99 0.38 -12.08
CA LEU A 87 4.88 0.87 -11.03
C LEU A 87 6.31 0.43 -11.34
N ARG A 88 7.30 1.25 -11.00
CA ARG A 88 8.72 0.96 -11.26
C ARG A 88 9.55 0.71 -10.00
N SER A 89 9.01 1.04 -8.83
CA SER A 89 9.59 0.77 -7.53
C SER A 89 8.66 -0.18 -6.75
N PRO A 90 9.19 -1.17 -6.00
CA PRO A 90 10.60 -1.58 -5.91
C PRO A 90 11.12 -2.32 -7.15
N PHE A 91 10.23 -2.73 -8.05
CA PHE A 91 10.53 -3.37 -9.32
C PHE A 91 9.44 -3.02 -10.34
N GLU A 92 9.70 -3.24 -11.62
CA GLU A 92 8.68 -3.04 -12.65
C GLU A 92 7.53 -4.02 -12.47
N PHE A 93 6.33 -3.49 -12.25
CA PHE A 93 5.12 -4.28 -12.00
C PHE A 93 3.90 -3.57 -12.58
N THR A 94 3.20 -4.24 -13.50
CA THR A 94 1.94 -3.74 -14.06
C THR A 94 0.75 -4.38 -13.34
N ILE A 95 -0.18 -3.55 -12.88
CA ILE A 95 -1.38 -4.00 -12.19
C ILE A 95 -2.61 -3.22 -12.62
N ASP A 96 -3.71 -3.94 -12.79
CA ASP A 96 -5.06 -3.41 -12.70
C ASP A 96 -5.69 -3.91 -11.39
N PRO A 97 -6.02 -3.03 -10.44
CA PRO A 97 -6.66 -3.42 -9.18
C PRO A 97 -7.95 -4.23 -9.37
N ALA A 98 -8.67 -4.08 -10.48
CA ALA A 98 -9.87 -4.88 -10.77
C ALA A 98 -9.62 -6.39 -10.73
N THR A 99 -8.37 -6.80 -10.98
CA THR A 99 -7.97 -8.21 -11.00
C THR A 99 -7.82 -8.86 -9.63
N LEU A 100 -7.86 -8.08 -8.55
CA LEU A 100 -7.64 -8.53 -7.17
C LEU A 100 -8.89 -9.11 -6.49
N LEU A 101 -10.09 -8.83 -7.01
CA LEU A 101 -11.37 -9.28 -6.43
C LEU A 101 -11.97 -10.52 -7.11
N ARG A 102 -11.12 -11.38 -7.67
CA ARG A 102 -11.57 -12.59 -8.38
C ARG A 102 -11.96 -13.73 -7.46
#